data_AF-A0A165WGU2-F1
#
_entry.id   AF-A0A165WGU2-F1
#
_cell.length_a   1.000
_cell.length_b   1.000
_cell.length_c   1.000
_cell.angle_alpha   90.00
_cell.angle_beta   90.00
_cell.angle_gamma   90.00
#
_symmetry.space_group_name_H-M   'P 1'
#
loop_
_entity.id
_entity.type
_entity.pdbx_description
1 polymer ?
#
loop_
_entity_poly.entity_id
_entity_poly.type
_entity_poly.pdbx_seq_one_letter_code
_entity_poly.pdbx_strand_id
1 'polypeptide(L)'
;TALKRALNVNEARLSFTAHGGVCLCVLKTMLQHMDITVRIDLALPSTDQIDHLSPAKLISDELKAGAPALQHVDLRFDWAHAHEDARKKSIILLPSVISVRLMNSTFAIAGPTVTALFLAAEEAAFRWLRMDIYNILRSCPNLVTLSLQMVLVDVDALTLPEQNTYRPAGTVVLNKLRYMHMSDTCREWLMMSANVTVPMACRVHADVILPMSGSVGYALTDLQSACQNSSMSPSMWQIGSRHHVMALRLRDTGTANTQWQWPEYMTLSFGDTVTQASTFRDPNSQGSAGSFTVRNAALSLTSVENPWMHIHNDGVRRHRAVDVFLRGCKSLGLED
;
A
#
# COMPACT_ATOMS: atom_id res chain seq x y z
N THR A 1 22.01 16.52 -22.01
CA THR A 1 21.97 17.85 -21.35
C THR A 1 21.54 17.77 -19.89
N ALA A 2 20.58 16.92 -19.51
CA ALA A 2 20.27 16.61 -18.11
C ALA A 2 21.40 15.83 -17.41
N LEU A 3 21.96 14.79 -18.04
CA LEU A 3 23.07 13.99 -17.48
C LEU A 3 24.33 14.83 -17.18
N LYS A 4 24.74 15.71 -18.10
CA LYS A 4 25.86 16.64 -17.89
C LYS A 4 25.61 17.66 -16.76
N ARG A 5 24.36 18.05 -16.51
CA ARG A 5 23.99 18.94 -15.39
C ARG A 5 23.98 18.19 -14.07
N ALA A 6 23.52 16.94 -14.05
CA ALA A 6 23.52 16.10 -12.86
C ALA A 6 24.94 15.68 -12.41
N LEU A 7 25.88 15.56 -13.34
CA LEU A 7 27.30 15.24 -13.06
C LEU A 7 28.14 16.43 -12.55
N ASN A 8 27.68 17.68 -12.71
CA ASN A 8 28.47 18.89 -12.46
C ASN A 8 28.13 19.61 -11.14
N VAL A 9 27.28 19.04 -10.27
CA VAL A 9 26.92 19.65 -8.98
C VAL A 9 27.78 19.04 -7.85
N ASN A 10 28.35 19.90 -7.01
CA ASN A 10 29.32 19.51 -5.97
C ASN A 10 28.74 18.78 -4.74
N GLU A 11 27.46 18.36 -4.75
CA GLU A 11 26.89 17.41 -3.79
C GLU A 11 25.72 16.60 -4.41
N ALA A 12 25.61 15.34 -3.96
CA ALA A 12 24.89 14.18 -4.52
C ALA A 12 25.28 13.78 -5.96
N ARG A 13 26.08 12.70 -6.07
CA ARG A 13 26.83 12.27 -7.26
C ARG A 13 26.03 11.94 -8.53
N LEU A 14 24.71 11.73 -8.46
CA LEU A 14 23.74 11.74 -9.57
C LEU A 14 22.33 11.49 -9.01
N SER A 15 21.33 12.25 -9.47
CA SER A 15 19.92 12.05 -9.15
C SER A 15 19.10 12.00 -10.44
N PHE A 16 18.38 10.89 -10.65
CA PHE A 16 17.48 10.74 -11.79
C PHE A 16 16.05 10.91 -11.31
N THR A 17 15.38 11.97 -11.77
CA THR A 17 13.99 12.28 -11.40
C THR A 17 13.19 12.51 -12.68
N ALA A 18 12.13 11.71 -12.86
CA ALA A 18 11.21 11.84 -13.95
C ALA A 18 9.78 11.85 -13.41
N HIS A 19 9.09 13.00 -13.57
CA HIS A 19 7.67 13.13 -13.25
C HIS A 19 6.75 12.52 -14.34
N GLY A 20 7.32 11.76 -15.28
CA GLY A 20 6.63 11.12 -16.41
C GLY A 20 7.38 9.88 -16.89
N GLY A 21 6.81 9.18 -17.88
CA GLY A 21 7.40 7.94 -18.41
C GLY A 21 8.80 8.16 -18.99
N VAL A 22 9.73 7.26 -18.66
CA VAL A 22 11.13 7.31 -19.11
C VAL A 22 11.34 6.32 -20.25
N CYS A 23 12.02 6.76 -21.33
CA CYS A 23 12.40 5.82 -22.38
C CYS A 23 13.42 4.81 -21.84
N LEU A 24 13.36 3.58 -22.36
CA LEU A 24 14.30 2.53 -22.03
C LEU A 24 15.74 2.87 -22.45
N CYS A 25 15.88 3.73 -23.45
CA CYS A 25 17.17 4.29 -23.85
C CYS A 25 17.89 5.04 -22.72
N VAL A 26 17.15 5.83 -21.94
CA VAL A 26 17.66 6.57 -20.78
C VAL A 26 17.94 5.61 -19.64
N LEU A 27 17.07 4.62 -19.41
CA LEU A 27 17.31 3.58 -18.40
C LEU A 27 18.66 2.90 -18.63
N LYS A 28 18.98 2.49 -19.86
CA LYS A 28 20.26 1.84 -20.18
C LYS A 28 21.48 2.71 -19.81
N THR A 29 21.42 4.02 -20.07
CA THR A 29 22.50 4.95 -19.68
C THR A 29 22.55 5.13 -18.16
N MET A 30 21.41 5.12 -17.47
CA MET A 30 21.38 5.22 -16.01
C MET A 30 22.01 4.02 -15.33
N LEU A 31 21.70 2.81 -15.82
CA LEU A 31 22.23 1.57 -15.25
C LEU A 31 23.77 1.53 -15.28
N GLN A 32 24.40 2.14 -16.28
CA GLN A 32 25.86 2.27 -16.38
C GLN A 32 26.52 3.14 -15.30
N HIS A 33 25.73 3.88 -14.52
CA HIS A 33 26.22 4.83 -13.51
C HIS A 33 25.64 4.54 -12.10
N MET A 34 25.16 3.32 -11.87
CA MET A 34 24.55 2.92 -10.59
C MET A 34 25.50 2.96 -9.40
N ASP A 35 26.81 2.81 -9.65
CA ASP A 35 27.88 2.87 -8.66
C ASP A 35 27.98 4.24 -7.95
N ILE A 36 27.64 5.31 -8.67
CA ILE A 36 27.67 6.70 -8.17
C ILE A 36 26.28 7.32 -7.99
N THR A 37 25.21 6.60 -8.35
CA THR A 37 23.84 7.10 -8.27
C THR A 37 23.34 7.14 -6.83
N VAL A 38 22.86 8.30 -6.38
CA VAL A 38 22.33 8.49 -5.01
C VAL A 38 20.81 8.36 -4.98
N ARG A 39 20.13 8.79 -6.04
CA ARG A 39 18.67 8.80 -6.11
C ARG A 39 18.15 8.36 -7.47
N ILE A 40 17.13 7.51 -7.45
CA ILE A 40 16.37 7.08 -8.61
C ILE A 40 14.89 7.35 -8.36
N ASP A 41 14.23 7.99 -9.31
CA ASP A 41 12.81 8.34 -9.28
C ASP A 41 12.28 8.27 -10.72
N LEU A 42 11.68 7.14 -11.08
CA LEU A 42 11.29 6.80 -12.45
C LEU A 42 9.90 6.16 -12.52
N ALA A 43 9.18 6.48 -13.59
CA ALA A 43 8.05 5.72 -14.09
C ALA A 43 8.43 5.02 -15.40
N LEU A 44 8.23 3.71 -15.47
CA LEU A 44 8.68 2.84 -16.56
C LEU A 44 7.51 2.04 -17.14
N PRO A 45 7.55 1.73 -18.45
CA PRO A 45 6.57 0.84 -19.06
C PRO A 45 6.66 -0.57 -18.45
N SER A 46 5.60 -1.36 -18.66
CA SER A 46 5.54 -2.76 -18.23
C SER A 46 6.59 -3.63 -18.94
N THR A 47 6.86 -3.31 -20.20
CA THR A 47 7.69 -4.10 -21.11
C THR A 47 8.49 -3.18 -22.03
N ASP A 48 9.58 -3.70 -22.59
CA ASP A 48 10.06 -3.19 -23.86
C ASP A 48 9.24 -3.79 -25.02
N GLN A 49 8.94 -2.97 -26.02
CA GLN A 49 8.13 -3.38 -27.18
C GLN A 49 8.89 -4.31 -28.13
N ILE A 50 10.20 -4.48 -27.94
CA ILE A 50 11.11 -5.09 -28.91
C ILE A 50 11.60 -6.47 -28.43
N ASP A 51 12.00 -6.60 -27.16
CA ASP A 51 12.64 -7.80 -26.61
C ASP A 51 11.79 -8.49 -25.51
N HIS A 52 10.61 -7.94 -25.20
CA HIS A 52 9.76 -8.29 -24.06
C HIS A 52 10.49 -8.34 -22.72
N LEU A 53 11.55 -7.54 -22.54
CA LEU A 53 12.28 -7.49 -21.28
C LEU A 53 11.55 -6.59 -20.29
N SER A 54 11.34 -7.11 -19.08
CA SER A 54 10.81 -6.32 -17.96
C SER A 54 11.85 -5.29 -17.49
N PRO A 55 11.55 -3.98 -17.53
CA PRO A 55 12.46 -2.96 -16.97
C PRO A 55 12.72 -3.19 -15.48
N ALA A 56 11.75 -3.75 -14.75
CA ALA A 56 11.91 -4.13 -13.35
C ALA A 56 13.00 -5.19 -13.19
N LYS A 57 13.08 -6.17 -14.09
CA LYS A 57 14.13 -7.19 -14.07
C LYS A 57 15.51 -6.61 -14.37
N LEU A 58 15.63 -5.75 -15.37
CA LEU A 58 16.91 -5.09 -15.70
C LEU A 58 17.46 -4.29 -14.52
N ILE A 59 16.59 -3.52 -13.84
CA ILE A 59 16.96 -2.78 -12.64
C ILE A 59 17.30 -3.74 -11.50
N SER A 60 16.51 -4.80 -11.29
CA SER A 60 16.76 -5.80 -10.27
C SER A 60 18.14 -6.42 -10.40
N ASP A 61 18.54 -6.79 -11.61
CA ASP A 61 19.82 -7.45 -11.86
C ASP A 61 21.01 -6.49 -11.63
N GLU A 62 20.87 -5.22 -12.01
CA GLU A 62 21.89 -4.21 -11.71
C GLU A 62 21.99 -3.91 -10.21
N LEU A 63 20.86 -3.79 -9.51
CA LEU A 63 20.85 -3.60 -8.06
C LEU A 63 21.46 -4.78 -7.30
N LYS A 64 21.34 -6.01 -7.81
CA LYS A 64 22.01 -7.19 -7.25
C LYS A 64 23.53 -7.14 -7.46
N ALA A 65 24.00 -6.55 -8.56
CA ALA A 65 25.43 -6.32 -8.79
C ALA A 65 26.01 -5.30 -7.80
N GLY A 66 25.19 -4.33 -7.39
CA GLY A 66 25.45 -3.44 -6.26
C GLY A 66 25.25 -1.96 -6.59
N ALA A 67 24.74 -1.19 -5.63
CA ALA A 67 24.51 0.24 -5.76
C ALA A 67 24.93 0.98 -4.48
N PRO A 68 26.24 1.10 -4.19
CA PRO A 68 26.75 1.50 -2.88
C PRO A 68 26.43 2.95 -2.50
N ALA A 69 26.23 3.83 -3.48
CA ALA A 69 25.87 5.22 -3.25
C ALA A 69 24.35 5.45 -3.13
N LEU A 70 23.53 4.45 -3.48
CA LEU A 70 22.09 4.61 -3.62
C LEU A 70 21.41 4.74 -2.26
N GLN A 71 20.67 5.84 -2.07
CA GLN A 71 19.97 6.18 -0.82
C GLN A 71 18.46 6.27 -1.00
N HIS A 72 17.99 6.69 -2.16
CA HIS A 72 16.57 6.94 -2.41
C HIS A 72 16.10 6.26 -3.70
N VAL A 73 15.04 5.47 -3.61
CA VAL A 73 14.46 4.73 -4.74
C VAL A 73 12.96 4.99 -4.79
N ASP A 74 12.46 5.54 -5.90
CA ASP A 74 11.04 5.60 -6.28
C ASP A 74 10.92 5.00 -7.68
N LEU A 75 10.39 3.79 -7.79
CA LEU A 75 10.22 3.11 -9.06
C LEU A 75 8.78 2.69 -9.23
N ARG A 76 8.22 3.04 -10.38
CA ARG A 76 6.84 2.69 -10.75
C ARG A 76 6.86 2.01 -12.09
N PHE A 77 6.30 0.80 -12.12
CA PHE A 77 6.16 0.03 -13.34
C PHE A 77 4.69 0.05 -13.73
N ASP A 78 4.41 0.26 -15.00
CA ASP A 78 3.08 0.03 -15.55
C ASP A 78 2.69 -1.46 -15.40
N TRP A 79 1.41 -1.75 -15.19
CA TRP A 79 0.89 -3.09 -14.90
C TRP A 79 0.24 -3.78 -16.11
N ALA A 80 0.05 -3.07 -17.23
CA ALA A 80 -0.71 -3.54 -18.39
C ALA A 80 -0.28 -4.91 -18.95
N HIS A 81 0.98 -5.29 -18.80
CA HIS A 81 1.53 -6.56 -19.30
C HIS A 81 2.37 -7.27 -18.25
N ALA A 82 1.71 -7.87 -17.25
CA ALA A 82 2.38 -8.73 -16.29
C ALA A 82 2.93 -10.00 -16.98
N HIS A 83 4.25 -10.09 -17.11
CA HIS A 83 4.94 -11.25 -17.67
C HIS A 83 5.10 -12.39 -16.64
N GLU A 84 5.54 -13.56 -17.08
CA GLU A 84 5.77 -14.71 -16.17
C GLU A 84 6.81 -14.41 -15.07
N ASP A 85 7.80 -13.58 -15.38
CA ASP A 85 8.79 -13.13 -14.40
C ASP A 85 8.21 -12.18 -13.35
N ALA A 86 7.04 -11.58 -13.60
CA ALA A 86 6.34 -10.78 -12.60
C ALA A 86 6.03 -11.57 -11.33
N ARG A 87 5.82 -12.88 -11.46
CA ARG A 87 5.58 -13.80 -10.34
C ARG A 87 6.86 -14.20 -9.59
N LYS A 88 8.03 -14.01 -10.20
CA LYS A 88 9.33 -14.35 -9.60
C LYS A 88 9.82 -13.20 -8.73
N LYS A 89 9.50 -13.27 -7.45
CA LYS A 89 9.86 -12.25 -6.47
C LYS A 89 11.31 -12.36 -6.03
N SER A 90 11.98 -11.23 -5.84
CA SER A 90 13.34 -11.19 -5.31
C SER A 90 13.54 -10.07 -4.29
N ILE A 91 14.22 -10.38 -3.18
CA ILE A 91 14.57 -9.39 -2.15
C ILE A 91 16.03 -9.00 -2.37
N ILE A 92 16.28 -7.71 -2.52
CA ILE A 92 17.62 -7.14 -2.71
C ILE A 92 18.00 -6.39 -1.44
N LEU A 93 19.14 -6.77 -0.86
CA LEU A 93 19.65 -6.15 0.36
C LEU A 93 20.63 -5.03 -0.01
N LEU A 94 20.27 -3.79 0.28
CA LEU A 94 21.11 -2.61 0.02
C LEU A 94 21.34 -1.83 1.32
N PRO A 95 22.55 -1.85 1.89
CA PRO A 95 22.82 -1.26 3.20
C PRO A 95 22.85 0.27 3.21
N SER A 96 22.92 0.93 2.05
CA SER A 96 22.95 2.39 1.91
C SER A 96 21.56 3.02 1.77
N VAL A 97 20.53 2.23 1.48
CA VAL A 97 19.21 2.75 1.08
C VAL A 97 18.39 3.20 2.30
N ILE A 98 17.96 4.46 2.28
CA ILE A 98 17.21 5.11 3.35
C ILE A 98 15.70 5.09 3.06
N SER A 99 15.31 5.29 1.80
CA SER A 99 13.90 5.36 1.40
C SER A 99 13.62 4.58 0.12
N VAL A 100 12.56 3.77 0.16
CA VAL A 100 12.13 2.89 -0.91
C VAL A 100 10.65 3.09 -1.19
N ARG A 101 10.30 3.41 -2.43
CA ARG A 101 8.94 3.40 -2.97
C ARG A 101 8.92 2.55 -4.23
N LEU A 102 8.15 1.48 -4.22
CA LEU A 102 8.04 0.56 -5.34
C LEU A 102 6.55 0.32 -5.64
N MET A 103 6.18 0.45 -6.91
CA MET A 103 4.83 0.20 -7.39
C MET A 103 4.88 -0.78 -8.56
N ASN A 104 4.10 -1.86 -8.47
CA ASN A 104 4.08 -2.97 -9.42
C ASN A 104 5.48 -3.59 -9.64
N SER A 105 6.27 -3.70 -8.57
CA SER A 105 7.63 -4.23 -8.65
C SER A 105 7.70 -5.74 -8.44
N THR A 106 8.60 -6.39 -9.18
CA THR A 106 8.95 -7.82 -9.06
C THR A 106 10.06 -8.07 -8.06
N PHE A 107 10.70 -7.01 -7.58
CA PHE A 107 11.69 -7.05 -6.52
C PHE A 107 11.34 -6.08 -5.40
N ALA A 108 11.91 -6.30 -4.23
CA ALA A 108 11.82 -5.40 -3.09
C ALA A 108 13.22 -5.06 -2.59
N ILE A 109 13.41 -3.85 -2.09
CA ILE A 109 14.68 -3.40 -1.50
C ILE A 109 14.50 -3.36 0.01
N ALA A 110 15.44 -3.96 0.73
CA ALA A 110 15.48 -3.95 2.19
C ALA A 110 16.89 -3.67 2.68
N GLY A 111 17.02 -3.20 3.93
CA GLY A 111 18.32 -2.94 4.51
C GLY A 111 18.24 -2.27 5.88
N PRO A 112 19.33 -2.34 6.66
CA PRO A 112 19.35 -1.84 8.03
C PRO A 112 19.12 -0.32 8.12
N THR A 113 19.41 0.44 7.06
CA THR A 113 19.27 1.90 7.03
C THR A 113 17.92 2.39 6.51
N VAL A 114 17.05 1.48 6.05
CA VAL A 114 15.73 1.84 5.53
C VAL A 114 14.87 2.41 6.65
N THR A 115 14.44 3.66 6.47
CA THR A 115 13.56 4.39 7.38
C THR A 115 12.15 4.58 6.80
N ALA A 116 11.99 4.52 5.48
CA ALA A 116 10.70 4.68 4.83
C ALA A 116 10.51 3.65 3.71
N LEU A 117 9.46 2.84 3.81
CA LEU A 117 9.13 1.78 2.86
C LEU A 117 7.68 1.93 2.38
N PHE A 118 7.51 2.09 1.07
CA PHE A 118 6.22 2.19 0.40
C PHE A 118 6.17 1.11 -0.68
N LEU A 119 5.28 0.13 -0.54
CA LEU A 119 5.07 -0.91 -1.54
C LEU A 119 3.61 -0.87 -1.99
N ALA A 120 3.40 -0.92 -3.29
CA ALA A 120 2.07 -0.95 -3.90
C ALA A 120 2.00 -1.94 -5.06
N ALA A 121 0.85 -2.58 -5.23
CA ALA A 121 0.55 -3.42 -6.38
C ALA A 121 -0.89 -3.18 -6.85
N GLU A 122 -1.08 -2.91 -8.13
CA GLU A 122 -2.40 -2.76 -8.75
C GLU A 122 -2.95 -4.12 -9.21
N GLU A 123 -2.07 -4.98 -9.73
CA GLU A 123 -2.43 -6.28 -10.30
C GLU A 123 -1.96 -7.46 -9.43
N ALA A 124 -2.69 -8.57 -9.47
CA ALA A 124 -2.42 -9.78 -8.67
C ALA A 124 -0.99 -10.32 -8.87
N ALA A 125 -0.47 -10.25 -10.09
CA ALA A 125 0.88 -10.73 -10.42
C ALA A 125 2.00 -9.96 -9.67
N PHE A 126 1.76 -8.71 -9.27
CA PHE A 126 2.74 -7.89 -8.55
C PHE A 126 2.67 -8.04 -7.02
N ARG A 127 1.67 -8.77 -6.50
CA ARG A 127 1.52 -9.03 -5.07
C ARG A 127 2.56 -10.03 -4.56
N TRP A 128 2.81 -9.98 -3.26
CA TRP A 128 3.87 -10.67 -2.54
C TRP A 128 3.28 -11.57 -1.46
N LEU A 129 3.94 -12.70 -1.21
CA LEU A 129 3.59 -13.56 -0.09
C LEU A 129 3.87 -12.82 1.23
N ARG A 130 3.04 -13.04 2.25
CA ARG A 130 3.24 -12.45 3.58
C ARG A 130 4.62 -12.75 4.15
N MET A 131 5.11 -13.98 3.95
CA MET A 131 6.44 -14.39 4.44
C MET A 131 7.54 -13.49 3.88
N ASP A 132 7.47 -13.14 2.60
CA ASP A 132 8.47 -12.30 1.94
C ASP A 132 8.38 -10.85 2.44
N ILE A 133 7.17 -10.29 2.56
CA ILE A 133 6.96 -8.97 3.16
C ILE A 133 7.51 -8.93 4.59
N TYR A 134 7.28 -9.96 5.39
CA TYR A 134 7.77 -9.97 6.77
C TYR A 134 9.28 -10.12 6.84
N ASN A 135 9.90 -10.86 5.92
CA ASN A 135 11.35 -10.93 5.79
C ASN A 135 11.94 -9.56 5.41
N ILE A 136 11.32 -8.84 4.47
CA ILE A 136 11.68 -7.45 4.13
C ILE A 136 11.61 -6.56 5.38
N LEU A 137 10.50 -6.62 6.12
CA LEU A 137 10.32 -5.81 7.33
C LEU A 137 11.35 -6.12 8.42
N ARG A 138 11.71 -7.41 8.62
CA ARG A 138 12.78 -7.82 9.56
C ARG A 138 14.14 -7.29 9.16
N SER A 139 14.40 -7.16 7.87
CA SER A 139 15.62 -6.55 7.34
C SER A 139 15.67 -5.02 7.50
N CYS A 140 14.59 -4.38 7.95
CA CYS A 140 14.45 -2.93 8.13
C CYS A 140 14.21 -2.54 9.60
N PRO A 141 15.15 -2.81 10.54
CA PRO A 141 14.98 -2.50 11.97
C PRO A 141 14.83 -1.01 12.29
N ASN A 142 15.22 -0.12 11.37
CA ASN A 142 15.13 1.34 11.52
C ASN A 142 13.89 1.95 10.86
N LEU A 143 12.91 1.13 10.48
CA LEU A 143 11.73 1.60 9.78
C LEU A 143 10.88 2.55 10.63
N VAL A 144 10.64 3.74 10.11
CA VAL A 144 9.84 4.82 10.71
C VAL A 144 8.49 4.96 10.02
N THR A 145 8.47 4.81 8.70
CA THR A 145 7.27 4.97 7.86
C THR A 145 7.06 3.71 7.02
N LEU A 146 5.88 3.12 7.14
CA LEU A 146 5.46 1.96 6.35
C LEU A 146 4.15 2.25 5.64
N SER A 147 4.10 1.99 4.33
CA SER A 147 2.85 1.96 3.56
C SER A 147 2.81 0.73 2.67
N LEU A 148 1.77 -0.10 2.83
CA LEU A 148 1.56 -1.32 2.04
C LEU A 148 0.20 -1.24 1.35
N GLN A 149 0.15 -1.17 0.03
CA GLN A 149 -1.11 -1.00 -0.71
C GLN A 149 -1.33 -2.18 -1.65
N MET A 150 -2.26 -3.06 -1.27
CA MET A 150 -2.64 -4.28 -1.99
C MET A 150 -1.46 -5.16 -2.37
N VAL A 151 -0.37 -5.06 -1.60
CA VAL A 151 0.87 -5.74 -1.90
C VAL A 151 0.81 -7.20 -1.46
N LEU A 152 -0.15 -7.60 -0.62
CA LEU A 152 -0.24 -8.96 -0.12
C LEU A 152 -1.09 -9.83 -1.04
N VAL A 153 -0.59 -11.03 -1.33
CA VAL A 153 -1.35 -12.05 -2.03
C VAL A 153 -2.61 -12.36 -1.24
N ASP A 154 -3.77 -12.28 -1.91
CA ASP A 154 -5.02 -12.74 -1.35
C ASP A 154 -5.01 -14.27 -1.34
N VAL A 155 -4.89 -14.86 -0.15
CA VAL A 155 -4.82 -16.32 0.01
C VAL A 155 -6.09 -16.99 -0.48
N ASP A 156 -7.23 -16.32 -0.40
CA ASP A 156 -8.51 -16.88 -0.89
C ASP A 156 -8.58 -16.91 -2.41
N ALA A 157 -7.75 -16.12 -3.10
CA ALA A 157 -7.61 -16.14 -4.55
C ALA A 157 -6.61 -17.20 -5.05
N LEU A 158 -5.86 -17.85 -4.15
CA LEU A 158 -4.89 -18.91 -4.50
C LEU A 158 -5.58 -20.26 -4.71
N THR A 159 -4.99 -21.11 -5.55
CA THR A 159 -5.42 -22.51 -5.70
C THR A 159 -5.13 -23.32 -4.43
N LEU A 160 -5.88 -24.41 -4.19
CA LEU A 160 -5.68 -25.27 -3.01
C LEU A 160 -4.21 -25.74 -2.82
N PRO A 161 -3.49 -26.17 -3.87
CA PRO A 161 -2.07 -26.51 -3.72
C PRO A 161 -1.21 -25.33 -3.26
N GLU A 162 -1.43 -24.13 -3.81
CA GLU A 162 -0.71 -22.92 -3.43
C GLU A 162 -1.00 -22.54 -1.97
N GLN A 163 -2.27 -22.62 -1.55
CA GLN A 163 -2.68 -22.40 -0.16
C GLN A 163 -1.98 -23.36 0.81
N ASN A 164 -1.86 -24.64 0.45
CA ASN A 164 -1.18 -25.64 1.29
C ASN A 164 0.32 -25.37 1.44
N THR A 165 0.94 -24.69 0.47
CA THR A 165 2.34 -24.25 0.56
C THR A 165 2.52 -22.93 1.29
N TYR A 166 1.43 -22.23 1.61
CA TYR A 166 1.45 -20.92 2.23
C TYR A 166 1.85 -21.03 3.71
N ARG A 167 3.14 -20.84 3.99
CA ARG A 167 3.68 -20.98 5.34
C ARG A 167 3.34 -19.78 6.23
N PRO A 168 3.16 -20.00 7.55
CA PRO A 168 3.08 -18.90 8.51
C PRO A 168 4.33 -18.02 8.44
N ALA A 169 4.13 -16.70 8.36
CA ALA A 169 5.22 -15.75 8.17
C ALA A 169 6.00 -15.44 9.48
N GLY A 170 5.53 -15.90 10.64
CA GLY A 170 6.06 -15.55 11.96
C GLY A 170 5.75 -14.11 12.37
N THR A 171 6.34 -13.65 13.47
CA THR A 171 6.13 -12.30 14.00
C THR A 171 7.20 -11.31 13.55
N VAL A 172 6.84 -10.03 13.49
CA VAL A 172 7.73 -8.90 13.17
C VAL A 172 7.54 -7.82 14.23
N VAL A 173 8.64 -7.23 14.68
CA VAL A 173 8.62 -6.15 15.68
C VAL A 173 9.25 -4.91 15.07
N LEU A 174 8.49 -3.82 14.97
CA LEU A 174 8.90 -2.58 14.32
C LEU A 174 9.01 -1.43 15.33
N ASN A 175 9.95 -1.52 16.27
CA ASN A 175 10.06 -0.65 17.46
C ASN A 175 10.21 0.85 17.18
N LYS A 176 10.58 1.26 15.96
CA LYS A 176 10.78 2.66 15.57
C LYS A 176 9.66 3.21 14.69
N LEU A 177 8.65 2.39 14.40
CA LEU A 177 7.58 2.77 13.49
C LEU A 177 6.71 3.87 14.11
N ARG A 178 6.57 4.97 13.37
CA ARG A 178 5.77 6.14 13.74
C ARG A 178 4.50 6.25 12.91
N TYR A 179 4.52 5.69 11.70
CA TYR A 179 3.41 5.72 10.77
C TYR A 179 3.30 4.38 10.06
N MET A 180 2.10 3.79 10.10
CA MET A 180 1.73 2.60 9.38
C MET A 180 0.46 2.86 8.58
N HIS A 181 0.54 2.67 7.27
CA HIS A 181 -0.62 2.61 6.41
C HIS A 181 -0.67 1.25 5.73
N MET A 182 -1.84 0.64 5.69
CA MET A 182 -2.05 -0.53 4.86
C MET A 182 -3.40 -0.42 4.15
N SER A 183 -3.46 -0.82 2.89
CA SER A 183 -4.68 -0.83 2.10
C SER A 183 -4.87 -2.21 1.53
N ASP A 184 -5.67 -3.05 2.18
CA ASP A 184 -5.79 -4.46 1.80
C ASP A 184 -7.10 -5.08 2.29
N THR A 185 -7.33 -6.37 2.02
CA THR A 185 -8.52 -7.08 2.47
C THR A 185 -8.59 -7.18 3.99
N CYS A 186 -9.80 -7.39 4.54
CA CYS A 186 -10.02 -7.60 5.97
C CYS A 186 -9.15 -8.75 6.54
N ARG A 187 -9.02 -9.84 5.78
CA ARG A 187 -8.21 -11.00 6.19
C ARG A 187 -6.73 -10.65 6.34
N GLU A 188 -6.16 -9.97 5.36
CA GLU A 188 -4.74 -9.61 5.41
C GLU A 188 -4.47 -8.59 6.52
N TRP A 189 -5.43 -7.71 6.80
CA TRP A 189 -5.42 -6.85 7.98
C TRP A 189 -5.37 -7.62 9.30
N LEU A 190 -6.23 -8.63 9.47
CA LEU A 190 -6.21 -9.50 10.64
C LEU A 190 -4.86 -10.20 10.78
N MET A 191 -4.32 -10.75 9.69
CA MET A 191 -3.03 -11.43 9.69
C MET A 191 -1.87 -10.49 10.02
N MET A 192 -1.88 -9.28 9.49
CA MET A 192 -0.89 -8.23 9.82
C MET A 192 -0.98 -7.87 11.30
N SER A 193 -2.19 -7.59 11.79
CA SER A 193 -2.42 -7.17 13.18
C SER A 193 -2.00 -8.21 14.23
N ALA A 194 -2.13 -9.50 13.91
CA ALA A 194 -1.76 -10.58 14.81
C ALA A 194 -0.25 -10.85 14.85
N ASN A 195 0.49 -10.44 13.80
CA ASN A 195 1.89 -10.82 13.64
C ASN A 195 2.86 -9.63 13.64
N VAL A 196 2.38 -8.40 13.50
CA VAL A 196 3.23 -7.21 13.50
C VAL A 196 2.98 -6.38 14.74
N THR A 197 4.00 -6.31 15.58
CA THR A 197 4.02 -5.47 16.78
C THR A 197 4.59 -4.10 16.43
N VAL A 198 3.81 -3.05 16.71
CA VAL A 198 4.20 -1.65 16.53
C VAL A 198 4.18 -0.91 17.87
N PRO A 199 4.93 0.19 18.03
CA PRO A 199 4.89 1.03 19.22
C PRO A 199 3.49 1.57 19.47
N MET A 200 3.18 1.79 20.75
CA MET A 200 1.91 2.38 21.18
C MET A 200 1.66 3.79 20.60
N ALA A 201 2.73 4.53 20.31
CA ALA A 201 2.67 5.86 19.69
C ALA A 201 2.62 5.82 18.15
N CYS A 202 2.62 4.63 17.54
CA CYS A 202 2.53 4.48 16.10
C CYS A 202 1.13 4.88 15.62
N ARG A 203 1.07 5.75 14.62
CA ARG A 203 -0.18 6.13 13.97
C ARG A 203 -0.53 5.09 12.92
N VAL A 204 -1.67 4.44 13.10
CA VAL A 204 -2.15 3.39 12.19
C VAL A 204 -3.29 3.94 11.33
N HIS A 205 -3.13 3.79 10.03
CA HIS A 205 -4.12 4.09 9.01
C HIS A 205 -4.57 2.78 8.40
N ALA A 206 -5.64 2.24 8.96
CA ALA A 206 -6.26 1.06 8.42
C ALA A 206 -7.15 1.41 7.23
N ASP A 207 -6.85 0.83 6.08
CA ASP A 207 -7.64 0.99 4.87
C ASP A 207 -8.08 -0.40 4.40
N VAL A 208 -9.33 -0.76 4.68
CA VAL A 208 -9.86 -2.12 4.52
C VAL A 208 -10.71 -2.18 3.26
N ILE A 209 -10.33 -3.06 2.34
CA ILE A 209 -11.05 -3.26 1.08
C ILE A 209 -12.10 -4.34 1.28
N LEU A 210 -13.35 -3.98 1.01
CA LEU A 210 -14.53 -4.83 1.18
C LEU A 210 -15.32 -4.86 -0.14
N PRO A 211 -15.99 -5.97 -0.48
CA PRO A 211 -16.70 -6.13 -1.75
C PRO A 211 -18.05 -5.38 -1.79
N MET A 212 -18.21 -4.30 -1.01
CA MET A 212 -19.42 -3.58 -0.59
C MET A 212 -20.54 -3.41 -1.64
N SER A 213 -20.21 -3.43 -2.93
CA SER A 213 -21.19 -3.65 -4.00
C SER A 213 -20.60 -4.60 -5.06
N GLY A 214 -21.19 -5.77 -5.28
CA GLY A 214 -20.82 -6.65 -6.41
C GLY A 214 -20.76 -8.14 -6.07
N SER A 215 -20.53 -8.50 -4.82
CA SER A 215 -20.67 -9.89 -4.37
C SER A 215 -22.14 -10.19 -4.07
N VAL A 216 -22.69 -11.21 -4.72
CA VAL A 216 -24.05 -11.72 -4.45
C VAL A 216 -24.18 -11.99 -2.95
N GLY A 217 -25.08 -11.26 -2.28
CA GLY A 217 -25.41 -11.49 -0.87
C GLY A 217 -24.60 -10.71 0.18
N TYR A 218 -23.78 -9.72 -0.18
CA TYR A 218 -23.09 -8.90 0.82
C TYR A 218 -24.05 -7.90 1.49
N ALA A 219 -24.49 -8.24 2.70
CA ALA A 219 -25.47 -7.49 3.46
C ALA A 219 -24.82 -6.39 4.32
N LEU A 220 -25.62 -5.44 4.80
CA LEU A 220 -25.17 -4.44 5.79
C LEU A 220 -24.62 -5.09 7.07
N THR A 221 -25.15 -6.25 7.47
CA THR A 221 -24.65 -7.02 8.60
C THR A 221 -23.21 -7.53 8.38
N ASP A 222 -22.84 -7.82 7.13
CA ASP A 222 -21.49 -8.24 6.78
C ASP A 222 -20.52 -7.07 6.83
N LEU A 223 -20.96 -5.87 6.41
CA LEU A 223 -20.19 -4.63 6.61
C LEU A 223 -19.90 -4.40 8.10
N GLN A 224 -20.93 -4.48 8.95
CA GLN A 224 -20.76 -4.29 10.38
C GLN A 224 -19.76 -5.29 10.95
N SER A 225 -19.95 -6.58 10.64
CA SER A 225 -19.09 -7.66 11.13
C SER A 225 -17.65 -7.51 10.65
N ALA A 226 -17.44 -7.13 9.39
CA ALA A 226 -16.12 -6.88 8.83
C ALA A 226 -15.43 -5.67 9.49
N CYS A 227 -16.18 -4.58 9.74
CA CYS A 227 -15.67 -3.43 10.48
C CYS A 227 -15.27 -3.83 11.91
N GLN A 228 -16.14 -4.56 12.61
CA GLN A 228 -15.87 -5.05 13.95
C GLN A 228 -14.61 -5.91 13.96
N ASN A 229 -14.54 -6.95 13.14
CA ASN A 229 -13.38 -7.85 13.07
C ASN A 229 -12.09 -7.09 12.73
N SER A 230 -12.12 -6.19 11.74
CA SER A 230 -10.94 -5.41 11.37
C SER A 230 -10.50 -4.49 12.50
N SER A 231 -11.45 -3.82 13.14
CA SER A 231 -11.20 -2.91 14.27
C SER A 231 -10.71 -3.63 15.53
N MET A 232 -10.80 -4.97 15.59
CA MET A 232 -10.40 -5.74 16.78
C MET A 232 -8.89 -5.79 17.06
N SER A 233 -8.08 -5.17 16.21
CA SER A 233 -6.62 -5.12 16.36
C SER A 233 -6.15 -4.32 17.59
N PRO A 234 -5.41 -4.91 18.55
CA PRO A 234 -4.84 -4.25 19.74
C PRO A 234 -4.17 -2.89 19.49
N SER A 235 -3.54 -2.70 18.32
CA SER A 235 -2.85 -1.46 17.95
C SER A 235 -3.79 -0.34 17.52
N MET A 236 -5.02 -0.62 17.08
CA MET A 236 -5.99 0.38 16.63
C MET A 236 -6.88 0.95 17.74
N TRP A 237 -7.12 0.20 18.81
CA TRP A 237 -8.01 0.61 19.91
C TRP A 237 -7.57 1.86 20.67
N GLN A 238 -6.29 2.22 20.59
CA GLN A 238 -5.77 3.39 21.29
C GLN A 238 -5.98 4.69 20.53
N ILE A 239 -6.48 4.62 19.29
CA ILE A 239 -6.58 5.78 18.41
C ILE A 239 -7.73 6.71 18.82
N GLY A 240 -8.89 6.20 19.24
CA GLY A 240 -10.01 7.06 19.66
C GLY A 240 -10.03 7.39 21.15
N SER A 241 -9.48 6.53 22.01
CA SER A 241 -9.52 6.71 23.48
C SER A 241 -8.71 7.89 24.01
N ARG A 242 -7.90 8.54 23.17
CA ARG A 242 -7.00 9.64 23.56
C ARG A 242 -7.34 10.98 22.91
N HIS A 243 -8.33 11.03 22.02
CA HIS A 243 -8.53 12.17 21.14
C HIS A 243 -9.97 12.69 21.19
N HIS A 244 -10.11 14.01 21.14
CA HIS A 244 -11.39 14.69 21.33
C HIS A 244 -12.14 14.96 20.03
N VAL A 245 -11.47 14.92 18.88
CA VAL A 245 -12.06 15.23 17.58
C VAL A 245 -12.04 14.02 16.67
N MET A 246 -13.20 13.75 16.10
CA MET A 246 -13.43 12.73 15.09
C MET A 246 -13.90 13.40 13.80
N ALA A 247 -13.31 13.02 12.68
CA ALA A 247 -13.74 13.44 11.36
C ALA A 247 -14.15 12.22 10.54
N LEU A 248 -15.44 12.20 10.15
CA LEU A 248 -15.98 11.25 9.19
C LEU A 248 -15.84 11.83 7.79
N ARG A 249 -15.11 11.13 6.92
CA ARG A 249 -15.02 11.43 5.50
C ARG A 249 -15.77 10.37 4.71
N LEU A 250 -16.62 10.84 3.80
CA LEU A 250 -17.33 10.00 2.86
C LEU A 250 -16.96 10.45 1.44
N ARG A 251 -16.55 9.52 0.59
CA ARG A 251 -16.45 9.78 -0.85
C ARG A 251 -17.51 8.99 -1.59
N ASP A 252 -18.31 9.73 -2.34
CA ASP A 252 -19.35 9.23 -3.21
C ASP A 252 -18.87 9.39 -4.66
N THR A 253 -19.11 8.40 -5.52
CA THR A 253 -18.69 8.47 -6.93
C THR A 253 -19.61 9.37 -7.75
N GLY A 254 -20.72 9.86 -7.17
CA GLY A 254 -21.57 10.85 -7.81
C GLY A 254 -22.32 10.34 -9.04
N THR A 255 -22.36 9.03 -9.27
CA THR A 255 -23.17 8.41 -10.33
C THR A 255 -24.64 8.46 -9.94
N ALA A 256 -25.26 9.63 -10.14
CA ALA A 256 -26.64 9.94 -9.77
C ALA A 256 -27.72 9.06 -10.45
N ASN A 257 -27.32 8.20 -11.39
CA ASN A 257 -28.23 7.41 -12.23
C ASN A 257 -28.42 5.96 -11.82
N THR A 258 -27.81 5.50 -10.74
CA THR A 258 -27.98 4.11 -10.32
C THR A 258 -28.59 4.06 -8.92
N GLN A 259 -29.56 3.18 -8.72
CA GLN A 259 -30.38 3.03 -7.51
C GLN A 259 -29.56 2.50 -6.30
N TRP A 260 -28.23 2.66 -6.33
CA TRP A 260 -27.24 2.15 -5.40
C TRP A 260 -26.36 3.32 -4.95
N GLN A 261 -26.34 3.63 -3.66
CA GLN A 261 -25.48 4.68 -3.11
C GLN A 261 -24.50 4.09 -2.10
N TRP A 262 -23.75 3.08 -2.53
CA TRP A 262 -22.59 2.64 -1.77
C TRP A 262 -21.45 3.64 -2.00
N PRO A 263 -20.87 4.22 -0.94
CA PRO A 263 -19.72 5.11 -1.11
C PRO A 263 -18.52 4.36 -1.70
N GLU A 264 -17.65 5.09 -2.40
CA GLU A 264 -16.31 4.61 -2.78
C GLU A 264 -15.54 4.22 -1.51
N TYR A 265 -15.61 5.08 -0.50
CA TYR A 265 -15.06 4.81 0.83
C TYR A 265 -15.70 5.62 1.94
N MET A 266 -15.59 5.08 3.15
CA MET A 266 -15.88 5.76 4.43
C MET A 266 -14.62 5.73 5.29
N THR A 267 -14.23 6.87 5.83
CA THR A 267 -13.08 6.99 6.74
C THR A 267 -13.49 7.68 8.02
N LEU A 268 -13.15 7.07 9.15
CA LEU A 268 -13.13 7.70 10.45
C LEU A 268 -11.68 8.04 10.82
N SER A 269 -11.43 9.29 11.19
CA SER A 269 -10.09 9.79 11.54
C SER A 269 -10.12 10.57 12.84
N PHE A 270 -9.01 10.60 13.56
CA PHE A 270 -8.93 11.07 14.94
C PHE A 270 -7.79 12.07 15.14
N GLY A 271 -8.02 13.08 15.97
CA GLY A 271 -7.02 14.07 16.39
C GLY A 271 -7.57 15.00 17.46
N ASP A 272 -6.76 15.97 17.90
CA ASP A 272 -7.19 16.95 18.91
C ASP A 272 -7.89 18.16 18.29
N THR A 273 -7.75 18.31 16.96
CA THR A 273 -8.41 19.35 16.16
C THR A 273 -8.90 18.78 14.83
N VAL A 274 -9.85 19.47 14.20
CA VAL A 274 -10.37 19.08 12.86
C VAL A 274 -9.25 19.02 11.82
N THR A 275 -8.32 19.97 11.85
CA THR A 275 -7.16 20.00 10.94
C THR A 275 -6.29 18.76 11.13
N GLN A 276 -5.98 18.41 12.38
CA GLN A 276 -5.18 17.23 12.68
C GLN A 276 -5.86 15.94 12.21
N ALA A 277 -7.14 15.76 12.53
CA ALA A 277 -7.93 14.62 12.06
C ALA A 277 -7.94 14.56 10.52
N SER A 278 -7.94 15.70 9.83
CA SER A 278 -7.92 15.77 8.36
C SER A 278 -6.56 15.45 7.73
N THR A 279 -5.46 15.55 8.49
CA THR A 279 -4.09 15.29 8.01
C THR A 279 -3.64 13.83 8.16
N PHE A 280 -4.57 12.91 8.42
CA PHE A 280 -4.27 11.51 8.73
C PHE A 280 -3.42 10.79 7.68
N ARG A 281 -3.50 11.18 6.40
CA ARG A 281 -2.69 10.53 5.34
C ARG A 281 -1.25 11.06 5.24
N ASP A 282 -0.89 12.10 6.00
CA ASP A 282 0.46 12.66 5.96
C ASP A 282 1.37 11.92 6.95
N PRO A 283 2.36 11.14 6.48
CA PRO A 283 3.32 10.47 7.35
C PRO A 283 4.19 11.45 8.15
N ASN A 284 4.27 12.72 7.76
CA ASN A 284 5.04 13.74 8.49
C ASN A 284 4.19 14.54 9.50
N SER A 285 2.87 14.57 9.34
CA SER A 285 1.98 15.26 10.28
C SER A 285 2.07 14.61 11.65
N GLN A 286 2.42 15.35 12.70
CA GLN A 286 2.51 14.76 14.05
C GLN A 286 1.17 14.77 14.79
N GLY A 287 0.15 15.44 14.25
CA GLY A 287 -1.08 15.70 14.99
C GLY A 287 -2.21 14.70 14.78
N SER A 288 -2.17 13.88 13.72
CA SER A 288 -3.17 12.81 13.53
C SER A 288 -2.88 11.65 14.47
N ALA A 289 -3.91 11.03 15.05
CA ALA A 289 -3.75 9.82 15.85
C ALA A 289 -3.79 8.52 15.04
N GLY A 290 -4.47 8.57 13.89
CA GLY A 290 -4.73 7.39 13.06
C GLY A 290 -6.05 7.53 12.31
N SER A 291 -6.41 6.49 11.56
CA SER A 291 -7.70 6.42 10.88
C SER A 291 -8.11 4.98 10.58
N PHE A 292 -9.42 4.76 10.45
CA PHE A 292 -10.00 3.52 9.95
C PHE A 292 -10.86 3.84 8.72
N THR A 293 -10.54 3.21 7.59
CA THR A 293 -11.21 3.37 6.30
C THR A 293 -11.76 2.03 5.85
N VAL A 294 -12.97 2.04 5.31
CA VAL A 294 -13.50 0.94 4.50
C VAL A 294 -13.70 1.42 3.07
N ARG A 295 -13.26 0.60 2.12
CA ARG A 295 -13.35 0.86 0.68
C ARG A 295 -14.20 -0.17 -0.01
N ASN A 296 -14.94 0.29 -1.01
CA ASN A 296 -15.65 -0.57 -1.92
C ASN A 296 -14.70 -1.10 -3.00
N ALA A 297 -14.46 -2.41 -3.01
CA ALA A 297 -13.56 -3.09 -3.94
C ALA A 297 -13.98 -2.86 -5.40
N ALA A 298 -15.28 -2.86 -5.69
CA ALA A 298 -15.76 -2.65 -7.05
C ALA A 298 -15.43 -1.26 -7.58
N LEU A 299 -15.36 -0.23 -6.72
CA LEU A 299 -15.06 1.15 -7.12
C LEU A 299 -13.58 1.50 -6.97
N SER A 300 -12.86 0.79 -6.10
CA SER A 300 -11.47 1.08 -5.76
C SER A 300 -10.46 0.25 -6.54
N LEU A 301 -10.86 -0.94 -7.03
CA LEU A 301 -9.97 -1.90 -7.69
C LEU A 301 -10.24 -2.06 -9.19
N THR A 302 -11.43 -1.72 -9.68
CA THR A 302 -11.72 -1.87 -11.10
C THR A 302 -11.26 -0.62 -11.86
N SER A 303 -10.29 -0.78 -12.75
CA SER A 303 -10.13 0.14 -13.87
C SER A 303 -11.41 0.09 -14.70
N VAL A 304 -11.83 1.25 -15.19
CA VAL A 304 -13.17 1.51 -15.76
C VAL A 304 -13.36 0.82 -17.13
N GLU A 305 -13.39 -0.52 -17.19
CA GLU A 305 -13.59 -1.25 -18.44
C GLU A 305 -14.94 -1.97 -18.56
N ASN A 306 -15.71 -2.15 -17.48
CA ASN A 306 -17.06 -2.73 -17.58
C ASN A 306 -18.11 -1.95 -16.77
N PRO A 307 -18.82 -0.99 -17.38
CA PRO A 307 -19.89 -0.24 -16.72
C PRO A 307 -21.19 -1.03 -16.51
N TRP A 308 -21.21 -2.33 -16.80
CA TRP A 308 -22.42 -3.16 -16.80
C TRP A 308 -22.34 -4.33 -15.80
N MET A 309 -22.05 -4.05 -14.54
CA MET A 309 -22.40 -4.99 -13.48
C MET A 309 -23.90 -4.85 -13.17
N HIS A 310 -24.69 -5.81 -13.66
CA HIS A 310 -26.07 -5.99 -13.25
C HIS A 310 -26.11 -6.55 -11.82
N ILE A 311 -26.33 -5.68 -10.85
CA ILE A 311 -26.45 -6.03 -9.42
C ILE A 311 -27.93 -5.98 -9.03
N HIS A 312 -28.38 -6.94 -8.22
CA HIS A 312 -29.77 -7.08 -7.76
C HIS A 312 -30.08 -6.27 -6.49
N ASN A 313 -31.35 -5.83 -6.39
CA ASN A 313 -31.83 -4.62 -5.70
C ASN A 313 -32.32 -4.87 -4.26
N ASP A 314 -31.58 -4.38 -3.27
CA ASP A 314 -31.96 -4.46 -1.84
C ASP A 314 -32.28 -3.09 -1.20
N GLY A 315 -32.28 -1.97 -1.96
CA GLY A 315 -32.77 -0.67 -1.47
C GLY A 315 -31.98 -0.03 -0.30
N VAL A 316 -30.69 -0.32 -0.14
CA VAL A 316 -29.85 0.24 0.94
C VAL A 316 -29.65 1.76 0.75
N ARG A 317 -30.19 2.55 1.69
CA ARG A 317 -30.04 4.01 1.72
C ARG A 317 -28.71 4.41 2.39
N ARG A 318 -27.99 5.39 1.82
CA ARG A 318 -26.68 5.89 2.28
C ARG A 318 -26.56 6.12 3.79
N HIS A 319 -27.59 6.67 4.43
CA HIS A 319 -27.60 6.86 5.89
C HIS A 319 -27.44 5.54 6.65
N ARG A 320 -28.09 4.46 6.20
CA ARG A 320 -27.98 3.13 6.82
C ARG A 320 -26.57 2.59 6.72
N ALA A 321 -25.89 2.77 5.57
CA ALA A 321 -24.51 2.33 5.40
C ALA A 321 -23.56 3.08 6.36
N VAL A 322 -23.76 4.38 6.53
CA VAL A 322 -23.01 5.20 7.50
C VAL A 322 -23.30 4.74 8.94
N ASP A 323 -24.57 4.58 9.31
CA ASP A 323 -24.96 4.15 10.66
C ASP A 323 -24.36 2.78 11.01
N VAL A 324 -24.39 1.85 10.05
CA VAL A 324 -23.83 0.50 10.20
C VAL A 324 -22.30 0.54 10.30
N PHE A 325 -21.64 1.36 9.48
CA PHE A 325 -20.20 1.58 9.57
C PHE A 325 -19.80 2.14 10.94
N LEU A 326 -20.49 3.17 11.44
CA LEU A 326 -20.24 3.75 12.75
C LEU A 326 -20.46 2.73 13.88
N ARG A 327 -21.55 1.95 13.84
CA ARG A 327 -21.78 0.84 14.78
C ARG A 327 -20.67 -0.21 14.73
N GLY A 328 -20.16 -0.51 13.54
CA GLY A 328 -19.03 -1.41 13.34
C GLY A 328 -17.72 -0.86 13.93
N CYS A 329 -17.58 0.46 13.93
CA CYS A 329 -16.43 1.19 14.47
C CYS A 329 -16.56 1.53 15.96
N LYS A 330 -17.64 1.12 16.65
CA LYS A 330 -17.87 1.44 18.07
C LYS A 330 -16.66 1.14 18.95
N SER A 331 -16.04 0.03 18.61
CA SER A 331 -14.85 -0.52 19.21
C SER A 331 -13.69 0.50 19.26
N LEU A 332 -13.55 1.38 18.27
CA LEU A 332 -12.46 2.36 18.14
C LEU A 332 -12.53 3.52 19.14
N GLY A 333 -13.43 3.47 20.14
CA GLY A 333 -13.64 4.54 21.11
C GLY A 333 -14.75 5.52 20.72
N LEU A 334 -15.69 5.10 19.87
CA LEU A 334 -16.94 5.83 19.70
C LEU A 334 -17.80 5.56 20.94
N GLU A 335 -17.81 6.49 21.89
CA GLU A 335 -18.77 6.46 23.00
C GLU A 335 -20.20 6.73 22.45
N ASP A 336 -21.22 6.15 23.11
CA ASP A 336 -22.63 6.24 22.69
C ASP A 336 -23.21 7.65 22.82
#